data_AF-A0A382GRL8-F1
#
_entry.id   AF-A0A382GRL8-F1
#
_cell.length_a   1.000
_cell.length_b   1.000
_cell.length_c   1.000
_cell.angle_alpha   90.00
_cell.angle_beta   90.00
_cell.angle_gamma   90.00
#
_symmetry.space_group_name_H-M   'P 1'
#
loop_
_entity.id
_entity.type
_entity.pdbx_description
1 polymer ?
#
loop_
_entity_poly.entity_id
_entity_poly.type
_entity_poly.pdbx_seq_one_letter_code
_entity_poly.pdbx_strand_id
1 'polypeptide(L)'
;MNKHLKLLFFIGLAFLGCEDNAVDQDNPQPSLPTGTPIIEGKRVYISGFYQDSSLAQMVACFWVDGARVDLEYGAAEAITVENEDVYVAGQWFDSTGWNGEACYWINGVRYDLEGGGNPSTEVTDIAVDNGDVYVSGVMSDGTTFGTNACYWKNGVRTDLTNSNVDAMANSIGINNGDVYVTGWRIQNHASIACYWKNGNLNNLHNTSYFGDAYDIAFKDNDFYIAGEIDAQSTDNWNACYWKNGNKVNLPRSGYGATAFGIFLDGNDIYLAGYTTGNLFTFDIGCKWTNGNLHELSSSVSDTQQTWLYDIAVANDVKITVGFYYTVIIDYNDPLYYNSPIFPCYYRNGQRVNLEDAEWQVGEATGVFIE
;
A
#
# COMPACT_ATOMS: atom_id res chain seq x y z
N MET A 1 -60.38 -3.18 70.30
CA MET A 1 -59.78 -4.53 70.38
C MET A 1 -59.64 -5.04 68.95
N ASN A 2 -58.42 -4.95 68.41
CA ASN A 2 -57.81 -5.76 67.33
C ASN A 2 -56.70 -4.92 66.68
N LYS A 3 -55.47 -5.28 67.05
CA LYS A 3 -54.24 -4.82 66.42
C LYS A 3 -54.07 -5.60 65.11
N HIS A 4 -53.94 -4.90 63.98
CA HIS A 4 -53.24 -5.45 62.83
C HIS A 4 -52.04 -4.54 62.53
N LEU A 5 -50.89 -5.02 62.99
CA LEU A 5 -49.57 -4.50 62.67
C LEU A 5 -49.22 -4.99 61.26
N LYS A 6 -49.19 -4.09 60.26
CA LYS A 6 -48.59 -4.37 58.96
C LYS A 6 -47.21 -3.74 58.92
N LEU A 7 -46.21 -4.61 58.81
CA LEU A 7 -44.80 -4.31 58.66
C LEU A 7 -44.57 -3.72 57.25
N LEU A 8 -44.13 -2.46 57.14
CA LEU A 8 -43.62 -1.88 55.90
C LEU A 8 -42.09 -1.88 55.96
N PHE A 9 -41.47 -2.54 54.97
CA PHE A 9 -40.03 -2.63 54.78
C PHE A 9 -39.54 -1.34 54.10
N PHE A 10 -38.62 -0.62 54.75
CA PHE A 10 -37.92 0.53 54.17
C PHE A 10 -36.70 0.04 53.40
N ILE A 11 -36.63 0.33 52.10
CA ILE A 11 -35.39 0.27 51.31
C ILE A 11 -35.13 1.69 50.83
N GLY A 12 -34.16 2.36 51.47
CA GLY A 12 -33.61 3.62 50.99
C GLY A 12 -32.55 3.34 49.94
N LEU A 13 -32.76 3.82 48.71
CA LEU A 13 -31.70 3.87 47.71
C LEU A 13 -30.72 4.99 48.08
N ALA A 14 -29.46 4.62 48.30
CA ALA A 14 -28.33 5.53 48.33
C ALA A 14 -27.88 5.80 46.89
N PHE A 15 -27.93 7.06 46.46
CA PHE A 15 -27.24 7.51 45.26
C PHE A 15 -25.74 7.62 45.58
N LEU A 16 -24.96 6.66 45.10
CA LEU A 16 -23.52 6.81 44.93
C LEU A 16 -23.31 7.44 43.55
N GLY A 17 -22.82 8.69 43.53
CA GLY A 17 -22.26 9.26 42.32
C GLY A 17 -20.99 8.50 41.98
N CYS A 18 -20.92 7.93 40.78
CA CYS A 18 -19.63 7.53 40.21
C CYS A 18 -18.90 8.81 39.82
N GLU A 19 -17.75 9.04 40.45
CA GLU A 19 -16.72 9.91 39.90
C GLU A 19 -16.19 9.23 38.63
N ASP A 20 -16.53 9.78 37.46
CA ASP A 20 -15.90 9.43 36.20
C ASP A 20 -14.44 9.91 36.26
N ASN A 21 -13.52 8.98 36.56
CA ASN A 21 -12.11 9.16 36.29
C ASN A 21 -11.84 8.85 34.82
N ALA A 22 -12.38 9.67 33.92
CA ALA A 22 -11.90 9.77 32.55
C ALA A 22 -10.68 10.71 32.60
N VAL A 23 -9.49 10.12 32.56
CA VAL A 23 -8.28 10.88 32.22
C VAL A 23 -8.38 11.14 30.72
N ASP A 24 -8.86 12.32 30.33
CA ASP A 24 -8.60 12.86 29.00
C ASP A 24 -7.09 13.00 28.87
N GLN A 25 -6.46 12.03 28.21
CA GLN A 25 -5.13 12.23 27.63
C GLN A 25 -5.32 13.07 26.37
N ASP A 26 -5.50 14.37 26.57
CA ASP A 26 -5.35 15.38 25.55
C ASP A 26 -3.84 15.46 25.24
N ASN A 27 -3.30 14.43 24.58
CA ASN A 27 -1.95 14.44 24.06
C ASN A 27 -2.02 15.21 22.75
N PRO A 28 -1.55 16.47 22.67
CA PRO A 28 -1.60 17.21 21.42
C PRO A 28 -0.82 16.42 20.37
N GLN A 29 -1.54 16.01 19.32
CA GLN A 29 -0.95 15.37 18.14
C GLN A 29 0.29 16.19 17.72
N PRO A 30 1.46 15.55 17.54
CA PRO A 30 2.64 16.27 17.09
C PRO A 30 2.32 16.98 15.79
N SER A 31 2.51 18.29 15.73
CA SER A 31 2.31 19.04 14.49
C SER A 31 3.22 18.45 13.41
N LEU A 32 2.64 18.02 12.28
CA LEU A 32 3.41 17.52 11.15
C LEU A 32 4.47 18.53 10.71
N PRO A 33 5.62 18.08 10.21
CA PRO A 33 6.66 18.99 9.76
C PRO A 33 6.17 19.85 8.59
N THR A 34 6.62 21.10 8.57
CA THR A 34 6.43 22.04 7.46
C THR A 34 7.64 21.96 6.53
N GLY A 35 7.67 20.94 5.67
CA GLY A 35 8.64 20.81 4.59
C GLY A 35 8.51 21.91 3.54
N THR A 36 9.40 21.91 2.54
CA THR A 36 9.22 22.78 1.35
C THR A 36 8.19 22.13 0.45
N PRO A 37 7.05 22.79 0.13
CA PRO A 37 5.97 22.18 -0.63
C PRO A 37 6.46 21.53 -1.93
N ILE A 38 6.13 20.25 -2.14
CA ILE A 38 6.43 19.57 -3.41
C ILE A 38 5.54 20.11 -4.53
N ILE A 39 4.29 20.44 -4.17
CA ILE A 39 3.28 21.08 -5.02
C ILE A 39 2.74 22.28 -4.27
N GLU A 40 2.80 23.46 -4.89
CA GLU A 40 2.30 24.69 -4.27
C GLU A 40 0.80 24.57 -3.96
N GLY A 41 0.41 24.92 -2.72
CA GLY A 41 -0.98 24.88 -2.26
C GLY A 41 -1.54 23.49 -2.00
N LYS A 42 -0.69 22.46 -1.96
CA LYS A 42 -1.05 21.06 -1.72
C LYS A 42 -0.09 20.45 -0.70
N ARG A 43 -0.54 19.43 0.04
CA ARG A 43 0.32 18.62 0.91
C ARG A 43 0.53 17.27 0.26
N VAL A 44 1.80 16.87 0.11
CA VAL A 44 2.16 15.57 -0.47
C VAL A 44 2.68 14.66 0.63
N TYR A 45 2.01 13.51 0.78
CA TYR A 45 2.33 12.47 1.74
C TYR A 45 2.86 11.26 0.99
N ILE A 46 3.96 10.67 1.48
CA ILE A 46 4.59 9.51 0.86
C ILE A 46 4.90 8.51 1.97
N SER A 47 4.41 7.26 1.91
CA SER A 47 4.82 6.21 2.85
C SER A 47 6.09 5.51 2.40
N GLY A 48 6.75 4.85 3.35
CA GLY A 48 7.80 3.90 3.04
C GLY A 48 8.59 3.48 4.27
N PHE A 49 9.83 3.10 4.03
CA PHE A 49 10.76 2.76 5.10
C PHE A 49 12.17 3.17 4.73
N TYR A 50 13.01 3.27 5.75
CA TYR A 50 14.43 3.47 5.56
C TYR A 50 15.25 2.79 6.65
N GLN A 51 16.48 2.43 6.29
CA GLN A 51 17.53 2.03 7.20
C GLN A 51 18.84 2.61 6.71
N ASP A 52 19.50 3.44 7.51
CA ASP A 52 20.84 3.94 7.23
C ASP A 52 21.90 3.19 8.08
N SER A 53 23.17 3.53 7.87
CA SER A 53 24.30 2.87 8.55
C SER A 53 24.34 3.10 10.07
N SER A 54 23.56 4.04 10.61
CA SER A 54 23.43 4.29 12.04
C SER A 54 22.36 3.42 12.72
N LEU A 55 21.50 2.77 11.93
CA LEU A 55 20.35 2.00 12.41
C LEU A 55 20.60 0.50 12.34
N ALA A 56 20.26 -0.19 13.43
CA ALA A 56 20.29 -1.64 13.49
C ALA A 56 19.13 -2.29 12.72
N GLN A 57 18.03 -1.56 12.51
CA GLN A 57 16.78 -2.04 11.91
C GLN A 57 16.14 -0.93 11.08
N MET A 58 15.32 -1.31 10.11
CA MET A 58 14.53 -0.37 9.32
C MET A 58 13.40 0.26 10.15
N VAL A 59 13.06 1.48 9.77
CA VAL A 59 12.03 2.30 10.41
C VAL A 59 10.94 2.56 9.39
N ALA A 60 9.70 2.23 9.74
CA ALA A 60 8.51 2.63 9.00
C ALA A 60 8.38 4.14 9.14
N CYS A 61 8.15 4.83 8.03
CA CYS A 61 8.05 6.26 8.03
C CYS A 61 7.10 6.75 6.94
N PHE A 62 6.81 8.03 7.00
CA PHE A 62 6.25 8.75 5.86
C PHE A 62 6.94 10.10 5.73
N TRP A 63 6.91 10.69 4.54
CA TRP A 63 7.41 12.02 4.27
C TRP A 63 6.25 12.95 3.97
N VAL A 64 6.26 14.14 4.57
CA VAL A 64 5.33 15.21 4.22
C VAL A 64 6.10 16.37 3.62
N ASP A 65 5.86 16.63 2.34
CA ASP A 65 6.64 17.58 1.54
C ASP A 65 8.16 17.36 1.67
N GLY A 66 8.57 16.09 1.60
CA GLY A 66 9.97 15.65 1.70
C GLY A 66 10.54 15.64 3.12
N ALA A 67 9.81 16.11 4.14
CA ALA A 67 10.23 16.01 5.54
C ALA A 67 9.75 14.70 6.15
N ARG A 68 10.68 13.84 6.60
CA ARG A 68 10.38 12.53 7.20
C ARG A 68 9.71 12.66 8.57
N VAL A 69 8.77 11.76 8.83
CA VAL A 69 8.16 11.46 10.12
C VAL A 69 8.34 9.97 10.37
N ASP A 70 9.09 9.63 11.41
CA ASP A 70 9.31 8.24 11.82
C ASP A 70 8.08 7.74 12.58
N LEU A 71 7.62 6.53 12.27
CA LEU A 71 6.55 5.84 12.98
C LEU A 71 7.17 4.98 14.09
N GLU A 72 7.67 3.80 13.74
CA GLU A 72 8.33 2.84 14.61
C GLU A 72 9.26 1.93 13.79
N TYR A 73 9.95 0.96 14.42
CA TYR A 73 10.61 -0.10 13.66
C TYR A 73 9.58 -0.88 12.84
N GLY A 74 9.84 -1.03 11.54
CA GLY A 74 8.82 -1.54 10.64
C GLY A 74 9.05 -1.17 9.18
N ALA A 75 8.06 -1.52 8.36
CA ALA A 75 7.91 -1.03 7.00
C ALA A 75 6.49 -0.48 6.79
N ALA A 76 6.35 0.63 6.08
CA ALA A 76 5.06 1.16 5.65
C ALA A 76 4.82 0.85 4.17
N GLU A 77 3.60 0.43 3.84
CA GLU A 77 3.21 -0.08 2.52
C GLU A 77 2.31 0.89 1.76
N ALA A 78 1.38 1.55 2.46
CA ALA A 78 0.44 2.47 1.84
C ALA A 78 0.05 3.60 2.78
N ILE A 79 -0.41 4.71 2.21
CA ILE A 79 -0.80 5.91 2.94
C ILE A 79 -2.06 6.54 2.34
N THR A 80 -2.93 7.02 3.21
CA THR A 80 -4.06 7.86 2.84
C THR A 80 -4.33 8.89 3.92
N VAL A 81 -5.05 9.96 3.58
CA VAL A 81 -5.39 11.04 4.52
C VAL A 81 -6.89 11.31 4.43
N GLU A 82 -7.56 11.33 5.58
CA GLU A 82 -8.97 11.74 5.70
C GLU A 82 -9.10 12.72 6.86
N ASN A 83 -9.70 13.89 6.62
CA ASN A 83 -9.95 14.90 7.66
C ASN A 83 -8.70 15.29 8.49
N GLU A 84 -7.57 15.54 7.82
CA GLU A 84 -6.26 15.86 8.43
C GLU A 84 -5.55 14.68 9.14
N ASP A 85 -6.23 13.55 9.36
CA ASP A 85 -5.64 12.35 9.94
C ASP A 85 -4.88 11.54 8.87
N VAL A 86 -3.64 11.16 9.19
CA VAL A 86 -2.76 10.37 8.34
C VAL A 86 -2.85 8.91 8.72
N TYR A 87 -3.27 8.07 7.78
CA TYR A 87 -3.41 6.63 7.93
C TYR A 87 -2.33 5.92 7.12
N VAL A 88 -1.60 5.03 7.76
CA VAL A 88 -0.51 4.27 7.13
C VAL A 88 -0.70 2.79 7.43
N ALA A 89 -0.76 1.92 6.42
CA ALA A 89 -0.70 0.47 6.63
C ALA A 89 0.73 -0.03 6.53
N GLY A 90 1.05 -1.10 7.28
CA GLY A 90 2.34 -1.77 7.16
C GLY A 90 2.57 -2.81 8.25
N GLN A 91 3.84 -3.03 8.55
CA GLN A 91 4.27 -4.01 9.54
C GLN A 91 5.18 -3.36 10.57
N TRP A 92 4.89 -3.57 11.85
CA TRP A 92 5.79 -3.23 12.94
C TRP A 92 6.77 -4.37 13.18
N PHE A 93 8.01 -4.08 13.58
CA PHE A 93 9.01 -5.07 13.96
C PHE A 93 9.40 -4.97 15.44
N ASP A 94 9.54 -6.12 16.08
CA ASP A 94 10.09 -6.20 17.43
C ASP A 94 11.59 -5.85 17.46
N SER A 95 12.16 -5.76 18.67
CA SER A 95 13.59 -5.43 18.83
C SER A 95 14.58 -6.40 18.19
N THR A 96 14.13 -7.57 17.73
CA THR A 96 14.97 -8.55 17.03
C THR A 96 15.06 -8.27 15.53
N GLY A 97 14.08 -7.55 14.95
CA GLY A 97 13.96 -7.31 13.51
C GLY A 97 13.50 -8.52 12.70
N TRP A 98 13.17 -9.65 13.36
CA TRP A 98 12.76 -10.90 12.70
C TRP A 98 11.31 -11.27 12.93
N ASN A 99 10.66 -10.68 13.93
CA ASN A 99 9.23 -10.83 14.14
C ASN A 99 8.56 -9.48 13.98
N GLY A 100 7.33 -9.52 13.47
CA GLY A 100 6.54 -8.33 13.31
C GLY A 100 5.06 -8.60 13.41
N GLU A 101 4.30 -7.51 13.48
CA GLU A 101 2.85 -7.54 13.54
C GLU A 101 2.31 -6.66 12.41
N ALA A 102 1.44 -7.24 11.58
CA ALA A 102 0.68 -6.48 10.60
C ALA A 102 -0.26 -5.49 11.34
N CYS A 103 -0.19 -4.23 10.95
CA CYS A 103 -0.83 -3.13 11.67
C CYS A 103 -1.16 -1.97 10.73
N TYR A 104 -1.79 -0.93 11.28
CA TYR A 104 -1.83 0.39 10.67
C TYR A 104 -1.56 1.45 11.74
N TRP A 105 -1.10 2.62 11.32
CA TRP A 105 -0.91 3.78 12.19
C TRP A 105 -1.90 4.87 11.82
N ILE A 106 -2.48 5.52 12.83
CA ILE A 106 -3.20 6.79 12.68
C ILE A 106 -2.37 7.86 13.38
N ASN A 107 -1.82 8.80 12.62
CA ASN A 107 -0.95 9.86 13.12
C ASN A 107 0.16 9.34 14.06
N GLY A 108 0.85 8.27 13.64
CA GLY A 108 1.92 7.65 14.43
C GLY A 108 1.47 6.70 15.55
N VAL A 109 0.17 6.62 15.86
CA VAL A 109 -0.36 5.67 16.85
C VAL A 109 -0.69 4.36 16.17
N ARG A 110 -0.06 3.26 16.58
CA ARG A 110 -0.24 1.92 16.02
C ARG A 110 -1.54 1.25 16.48
N TYR A 111 -2.20 0.54 15.57
CA TYR A 111 -3.35 -0.31 15.78
C TYR A 111 -3.07 -1.69 15.16
N ASP A 112 -3.01 -2.72 16.00
CA ASP A 112 -2.69 -4.07 15.55
C ASP A 112 -3.92 -4.72 14.87
N LEU A 113 -3.68 -5.51 13.82
CA LEU A 113 -4.74 -6.22 13.10
C LEU A 113 -5.03 -7.59 13.73
N GLU A 114 -6.28 -8.04 13.66
CA GLU A 114 -6.64 -9.40 14.07
C GLU A 114 -5.79 -10.43 13.32
N GLY A 115 -5.02 -11.21 14.08
CA GLY A 115 -4.09 -12.22 13.57
C GLY A 115 -2.77 -11.66 13.03
N GLY A 116 -2.52 -10.34 13.14
CA GLY A 116 -1.34 -9.68 12.61
C GLY A 116 0.00 -10.17 13.14
N GLY A 117 0.05 -10.76 14.34
CA GLY A 117 1.25 -11.40 14.89
C GLY A 117 1.58 -12.78 14.31
N ASN A 118 0.77 -13.30 13.39
CA ASN A 118 1.16 -14.46 12.58
C ASN A 118 2.21 -13.99 11.55
N PRO A 119 3.42 -14.59 11.52
CA PRO A 119 4.52 -14.17 10.64
C PRO A 119 4.23 -14.33 9.14
N SER A 120 3.13 -14.99 8.77
CA SER A 120 2.64 -15.09 7.40
C SER A 120 1.45 -14.17 7.13
N THR A 121 1.33 -13.09 7.89
CA THR A 121 0.39 -11.99 7.65
C THR A 121 1.13 -10.83 7.06
N GLU A 122 0.66 -10.35 5.92
CA GLU A 122 1.21 -9.18 5.24
C GLU A 122 0.03 -8.27 4.87
N VAL A 123 0.27 -6.97 4.86
CA VAL A 123 -0.69 -5.95 4.42
C VAL A 123 -0.14 -5.27 3.18
N THR A 124 -1.02 -4.74 2.34
CA THR A 124 -0.62 -4.20 1.05
C THR A 124 -1.14 -2.80 0.78
N ASP A 125 -2.31 -2.44 1.31
CA ASP A 125 -2.94 -1.16 0.99
C ASP A 125 -3.94 -0.72 2.08
N ILE A 126 -4.28 0.56 2.09
CA ILE A 126 -5.18 1.19 3.06
C ILE A 126 -6.15 2.16 2.39
N ALA A 127 -7.43 2.04 2.74
CA ALA A 127 -8.47 3.00 2.39
C ALA A 127 -9.25 3.43 3.63
N VAL A 128 -9.74 4.66 3.63
CA VAL A 128 -10.61 5.20 4.68
C VAL A 128 -11.89 5.71 4.03
N ASP A 129 -13.04 5.38 4.62
CA ASP A 129 -14.34 5.91 4.21
C ASP A 129 -15.16 6.22 5.45
N ASN A 130 -15.45 7.52 5.66
CA ASN A 130 -16.28 8.00 6.77
C ASN A 130 -15.75 7.55 8.15
N GLY A 131 -14.42 7.58 8.32
CA GLY A 131 -13.73 7.17 9.54
C GLY A 131 -13.56 5.66 9.74
N ASP A 132 -14.12 4.81 8.88
CA ASP A 132 -13.83 3.38 8.89
C ASP A 132 -12.51 3.11 8.12
N VAL A 133 -11.57 2.42 8.76
CA VAL A 133 -10.27 2.06 8.18
C VAL A 133 -10.34 0.65 7.58
N TYR A 134 -9.96 0.54 6.32
CA TYR A 134 -9.91 -0.72 5.57
C TYR A 134 -8.48 -1.00 5.16
N VAL A 135 -7.98 -2.19 5.46
CA VAL A 135 -6.62 -2.63 5.10
C VAL A 135 -6.71 -3.91 4.30
N SER A 136 -6.08 -4.04 3.14
CA SER A 136 -5.99 -5.32 2.43
C SER A 136 -4.70 -6.07 2.77
N GLY A 137 -4.74 -7.37 2.55
CA GLY A 137 -3.53 -8.17 2.52
C GLY A 137 -3.82 -9.65 2.49
N VAL A 138 -2.95 -10.39 3.16
CA VAL A 138 -2.94 -11.84 3.09
C VAL A 138 -2.61 -12.43 4.44
N MET A 139 -3.18 -13.60 4.74
CA MET A 139 -2.79 -14.36 5.92
C MET A 139 -2.71 -15.84 5.60
N SER A 140 -1.58 -16.46 5.94
CA SER A 140 -1.49 -17.91 5.86
C SER A 140 -2.33 -18.61 6.93
N ASP A 141 -3.11 -19.60 6.54
CA ASP A 141 -3.79 -20.50 7.48
C ASP A 141 -2.95 -21.74 7.87
N GLY A 142 -1.70 -21.81 7.41
CA GLY A 142 -0.77 -22.91 7.69
C GLY A 142 -1.03 -24.18 6.89
N THR A 143 -1.96 -24.17 5.93
CA THR A 143 -2.18 -25.28 5.00
C THR A 143 -1.25 -25.20 3.78
N THR A 144 -1.25 -26.26 2.95
CA THR A 144 -0.38 -26.36 1.76
C THR A 144 -0.69 -25.32 0.68
N PHE A 145 -1.94 -24.86 0.59
CA PHE A 145 -2.41 -23.79 -0.29
C PHE A 145 -2.97 -22.65 0.56
N GLY A 146 -2.14 -22.24 1.53
CA GLY A 146 -2.60 -21.52 2.70
C GLY A 146 -2.57 -20.01 2.58
N THR A 147 -2.09 -19.43 1.47
CA THR A 147 -2.01 -17.97 1.32
C THR A 147 -3.40 -17.43 1.00
N ASN A 148 -4.11 -16.88 1.99
CA ASN A 148 -5.50 -16.45 1.82
C ASN A 148 -5.62 -14.93 1.74
N ALA A 149 -6.17 -14.43 0.62
CA ALA A 149 -6.51 -13.02 0.48
C ALA A 149 -7.55 -12.64 1.55
N CYS A 150 -7.35 -11.51 2.20
CA CYS A 150 -8.25 -10.99 3.22
C CYS A 150 -8.20 -9.46 3.25
N TYR A 151 -9.13 -8.88 4.00
CA TYR A 151 -9.04 -7.48 4.39
C TYR A 151 -9.47 -7.33 5.85
N TRP A 152 -9.05 -6.24 6.47
CA TRP A 152 -9.48 -5.86 7.81
C TRP A 152 -10.30 -4.58 7.72
N LYS A 153 -11.36 -4.51 8.52
CA LYS A 153 -12.12 -3.28 8.77
C LYS A 153 -11.98 -2.93 10.24
N ASN A 154 -11.38 -1.80 10.56
CA ASN A 154 -11.09 -1.35 11.93
C ASN A 154 -10.41 -2.46 12.76
N GLY A 155 -9.41 -3.13 12.18
CA GLY A 155 -8.68 -4.23 12.81
C GLY A 155 -9.36 -5.60 12.77
N VAL A 156 -10.63 -5.70 12.36
CA VAL A 156 -11.38 -6.97 12.32
C VAL A 156 -11.27 -7.61 10.94
N ARG A 157 -10.85 -8.88 10.89
CA ARG A 157 -10.53 -9.58 9.64
C ARG A 157 -11.77 -10.13 8.92
N THR A 158 -11.75 -10.07 7.60
CA THR A 158 -12.66 -10.79 6.69
C THR A 158 -11.86 -11.53 5.63
N ASP A 159 -11.99 -12.85 5.57
CA ASP A 159 -11.34 -13.67 4.56
C ASP A 159 -12.09 -13.57 3.21
N LEU A 160 -11.35 -13.39 2.12
CA LEU A 160 -11.88 -13.28 0.74
C LEU A 160 -11.78 -14.61 -0.02
N THR A 161 -10.93 -15.50 0.44
CA THR A 161 -10.76 -16.86 -0.06
C THR A 161 -10.87 -17.89 1.06
N ASN A 162 -10.83 -19.17 0.69
CA ASN A 162 -10.76 -20.28 1.62
C ASN A 162 -9.47 -21.06 1.39
N SER A 163 -9.14 -21.93 2.35
CA SER A 163 -7.91 -22.75 2.44
C SER A 163 -7.62 -23.71 1.26
N ASN A 164 -8.38 -23.67 0.17
CA ASN A 164 -8.17 -24.51 -1.00
C ASN A 164 -7.64 -23.72 -2.21
N VAL A 165 -7.44 -22.42 -2.07
CA VAL A 165 -7.02 -21.53 -3.16
C VAL A 165 -6.02 -20.52 -2.63
N ASP A 166 -4.78 -20.59 -3.12
CA ASP A 166 -3.81 -19.53 -2.91
C ASP A 166 -4.28 -18.25 -3.61
N ALA A 167 -4.29 -17.15 -2.88
CA ALA A 167 -4.69 -15.84 -3.35
C ALA A 167 -4.03 -14.74 -2.53
N MET A 168 -3.85 -13.59 -3.15
CA MET A 168 -3.32 -12.39 -2.51
C MET A 168 -4.23 -11.22 -2.82
N ALA A 169 -4.46 -10.37 -1.82
CA ALA A 169 -5.02 -9.04 -2.03
C ALA A 169 -3.85 -8.06 -2.15
N ASN A 170 -3.88 -7.21 -3.18
CA ASN A 170 -2.83 -6.24 -3.46
C ASN A 170 -3.27 -4.80 -3.18
N SER A 171 -4.54 -4.45 -3.39
CA SER A 171 -5.07 -3.11 -3.07
C SER A 171 -6.52 -3.16 -2.62
N ILE A 172 -6.95 -2.11 -1.90
CA ILE A 172 -8.32 -1.92 -1.43
C ILE A 172 -8.83 -0.52 -1.76
N GLY A 173 -10.06 -0.46 -2.26
CA GLY A 173 -10.73 0.79 -2.58
C GLY A 173 -12.21 0.75 -2.20
N ILE A 174 -12.72 1.87 -1.69
CA ILE A 174 -14.12 2.02 -1.30
C ILE A 174 -14.82 2.94 -2.29
N ASN A 175 -15.96 2.51 -2.84
CA ASN A 175 -16.77 3.36 -3.70
C ASN A 175 -18.25 3.21 -3.37
N ASN A 176 -18.90 4.31 -2.96
CA ASN A 176 -20.32 4.33 -2.56
C ASN A 176 -20.68 3.25 -1.51
N GLY A 177 -19.77 2.98 -0.57
CA GLY A 177 -19.93 1.97 0.49
C GLY A 177 -19.66 0.52 0.05
N ASP A 178 -19.37 0.27 -1.23
CA ASP A 178 -18.89 -1.04 -1.68
C ASP A 178 -17.38 -1.15 -1.48
N VAL A 179 -16.94 -2.28 -0.92
CA VAL A 179 -15.53 -2.63 -0.74
C VAL A 179 -15.04 -3.39 -1.97
N TYR A 180 -14.01 -2.86 -2.64
CA TYR A 180 -13.31 -3.51 -3.73
C TYR A 180 -11.91 -3.87 -3.27
N VAL A 181 -11.51 -5.12 -3.46
CA VAL A 181 -10.16 -5.59 -3.19
C VAL A 181 -9.60 -6.18 -4.47
N THR A 182 -8.47 -5.70 -4.97
CA THR A 182 -7.80 -6.27 -6.15
C THR A 182 -6.75 -7.27 -5.75
N GLY A 183 -6.34 -8.13 -6.67
CA GLY A 183 -5.26 -9.06 -6.44
C GLY A 183 -5.27 -10.21 -7.43
N TRP A 184 -4.86 -11.37 -6.96
CA TRP A 184 -4.81 -12.58 -7.78
C TRP A 184 -5.21 -13.81 -6.99
N ARG A 185 -5.55 -14.87 -7.72
CA ARG A 185 -5.75 -16.21 -7.16
C ARG A 185 -5.23 -17.28 -8.11
N ILE A 186 -4.84 -18.43 -7.56
CA ILE A 186 -4.45 -19.56 -8.37
C ILE A 186 -5.68 -20.26 -8.96
N GLN A 187 -5.63 -20.53 -10.27
CA GLN A 187 -6.55 -21.43 -10.95
C GLN A 187 -5.79 -22.21 -12.02
N ASN A 188 -5.93 -23.54 -12.04
CA ASN A 188 -5.31 -24.40 -13.06
C ASN A 188 -3.81 -24.13 -13.26
N HIS A 189 -3.07 -23.91 -12.17
CA HIS A 189 -1.63 -23.61 -12.15
C HIS A 189 -1.22 -22.24 -12.76
N ALA A 190 -2.16 -21.30 -12.88
CA ALA A 190 -1.88 -19.92 -13.27
C ALA A 190 -2.38 -18.93 -12.20
N SER A 191 -1.66 -17.82 -12.03
CA SER A 191 -2.17 -16.63 -11.32
C SER A 191 -3.24 -15.97 -12.19
N ILE A 192 -4.44 -15.80 -11.65
CA ILE A 192 -5.56 -15.13 -12.32
C ILE A 192 -5.82 -13.80 -11.63
N ALA A 193 -5.59 -12.70 -12.34
CA ALA A 193 -5.91 -11.36 -11.89
C ALA A 193 -7.40 -11.29 -11.61
N CYS A 194 -7.76 -10.76 -10.45
CA CYS A 194 -9.12 -10.72 -9.99
C CYS A 194 -9.37 -9.53 -9.06
N TYR A 195 -10.63 -9.33 -8.73
CA TYR A 195 -11.03 -8.46 -7.64
C TYR A 195 -12.20 -9.08 -6.87
N TRP A 196 -12.31 -8.77 -5.59
CA TRP A 196 -13.45 -9.08 -4.76
C TRP A 196 -14.27 -7.82 -4.56
N LYS A 197 -15.57 -7.89 -4.85
CA LYS A 197 -16.53 -6.83 -4.51
C LYS A 197 -17.41 -7.31 -3.37
N ASN A 198 -17.30 -6.71 -2.20
CA ASN A 198 -17.97 -7.13 -0.97
C ASN A 198 -17.80 -8.64 -0.71
N GLY A 199 -16.57 -9.13 -0.85
CA GLY A 199 -16.23 -10.56 -0.70
C GLY A 199 -16.54 -11.44 -1.92
N ASN A 200 -17.25 -10.94 -2.94
CA ASN A 200 -17.58 -11.72 -4.14
C ASN A 200 -16.46 -11.62 -5.18
N LEU A 201 -15.84 -12.76 -5.48
CA LEU A 201 -14.77 -12.89 -6.47
C LEU A 201 -15.25 -12.62 -7.91
N ASN A 202 -14.45 -11.84 -8.64
CA ASN A 202 -14.60 -11.57 -10.07
C ASN A 202 -13.24 -11.69 -10.77
N ASN A 203 -13.10 -12.64 -11.70
CA ASN A 203 -11.87 -12.76 -12.49
C ASN A 203 -11.81 -11.67 -13.58
N LEU A 204 -10.62 -11.13 -13.81
CA LEU A 204 -10.34 -10.12 -14.84
C LEU A 204 -9.86 -10.73 -16.17
N HIS A 205 -9.55 -12.03 -16.16
CA HIS A 205 -9.34 -12.86 -17.34
C HIS A 205 -9.64 -14.33 -17.01
N ASN A 206 -9.79 -15.15 -18.05
CA ASN A 206 -10.02 -16.60 -17.91
C ASN A 206 -9.04 -17.40 -18.80
N THR A 207 -7.89 -16.80 -19.10
CA THR A 207 -6.79 -17.47 -19.83
C THR A 207 -6.02 -18.40 -18.90
N SER A 208 -5.19 -19.28 -19.46
CA SER A 208 -4.21 -20.07 -18.70
C SER A 208 -2.89 -19.31 -18.47
N TYR A 209 -2.90 -17.99 -18.63
CA TYR A 209 -1.72 -17.14 -18.55
C TYR A 209 -1.69 -16.46 -17.19
N PHE A 210 -0.49 -16.21 -16.66
CA PHE A 210 -0.32 -15.47 -15.42
C PHE A 210 -0.81 -14.04 -15.58
N GLY A 211 -1.40 -13.48 -14.54
CA GLY A 211 -1.76 -12.08 -14.48
C GLY A 211 -2.14 -11.70 -13.06
N ASP A 212 -1.81 -10.45 -12.72
CA ASP A 212 -2.01 -9.88 -11.40
C ASP A 212 -2.69 -8.51 -11.53
N ALA A 213 -3.49 -8.15 -10.53
CA ALA A 213 -4.07 -6.82 -10.38
C ALA A 213 -3.47 -6.15 -9.14
N TYR A 214 -3.01 -4.91 -9.25
CA TYR A 214 -2.21 -4.25 -8.21
C TYR A 214 -2.93 -3.11 -7.51
N ASP A 215 -3.65 -2.25 -8.25
CA ASP A 215 -4.26 -1.03 -7.70
C ASP A 215 -5.62 -0.73 -8.35
N ILE A 216 -6.47 0.06 -7.69
CA ILE A 216 -7.80 0.44 -8.15
C ILE A 216 -8.11 1.93 -7.93
N ALA A 217 -8.60 2.57 -8.99
CA ALA A 217 -9.13 3.93 -8.94
C ALA A 217 -10.57 4.01 -9.44
N PHE A 218 -11.33 4.98 -8.93
CA PHE A 218 -12.74 5.18 -9.24
C PHE A 218 -13.01 6.52 -9.89
N LYS A 219 -13.99 6.53 -10.80
CA LYS A 219 -14.59 7.75 -11.33
C LYS A 219 -16.09 7.55 -11.45
N ASP A 220 -16.84 8.23 -10.61
CA ASP A 220 -18.28 8.01 -10.46
C ASP A 220 -18.57 6.51 -10.18
N ASN A 221 -19.30 5.85 -11.10
CA ASN A 221 -19.61 4.43 -11.01
C ASN A 221 -18.61 3.52 -11.76
N ASP A 222 -17.66 4.10 -12.50
CA ASP A 222 -16.64 3.35 -13.21
C ASP A 222 -15.45 3.08 -12.28
N PHE A 223 -14.82 1.92 -12.47
CA PHE A 223 -13.58 1.56 -11.79
C PHE A 223 -12.52 1.11 -12.80
N TYR A 224 -11.26 1.36 -12.43
CA TYR A 224 -10.08 1.11 -13.24
C TYR A 224 -9.07 0.38 -12.38
N ILE A 225 -8.61 -0.78 -12.84
CA ILE A 225 -7.67 -1.62 -12.10
C ILE A 225 -6.35 -1.68 -12.87
N ALA A 226 -5.23 -1.33 -12.23
CA ALA A 226 -3.89 -1.51 -12.80
C ALA A 226 -3.44 -2.97 -12.67
N GLY A 227 -2.60 -3.42 -13.59
CA GLY A 227 -1.93 -4.71 -13.42
C GLY A 227 -1.20 -5.18 -14.66
N GLU A 228 -1.10 -6.49 -14.77
CA GLU A 228 -0.41 -7.14 -15.87
C GLU A 228 -1.05 -8.46 -16.27
N ILE A 229 -0.73 -8.90 -17.48
CA ILE A 229 -1.06 -10.25 -17.93
C ILE A 229 -0.01 -10.74 -18.91
N ASP A 230 0.41 -12.00 -18.77
CA ASP A 230 1.19 -12.68 -19.77
C ASP A 230 0.34 -12.93 -21.02
N ALA A 231 0.91 -12.60 -22.18
CA ALA A 231 0.25 -12.80 -23.45
C ALA A 231 0.14 -14.30 -23.82
N GLN A 232 1.12 -15.13 -23.45
CA GLN A 232 1.28 -16.51 -23.96
C GLN A 232 2.04 -17.50 -23.03
N SER A 233 2.22 -17.24 -21.73
CA SER A 233 3.11 -18.03 -20.85
C SER A 233 4.56 -18.04 -21.35
N THR A 234 5.04 -16.88 -21.77
CA THR A 234 6.37 -16.70 -22.40
C THR A 234 7.30 -15.83 -21.56
N ASP A 235 6.94 -15.57 -20.31
CA ASP A 235 7.59 -14.59 -19.43
C ASP A 235 7.63 -13.19 -20.07
N ASN A 236 6.59 -12.87 -20.85
CA ASN A 236 6.40 -11.61 -21.56
C ASN A 236 5.16 -10.89 -21.01
N TRP A 237 5.02 -10.82 -19.68
CA TRP A 237 3.92 -10.09 -19.03
C TRP A 237 3.83 -8.66 -19.53
N ASN A 238 2.62 -8.19 -19.75
CA ASN A 238 2.40 -6.86 -20.29
C ASN A 238 1.45 -6.08 -19.39
N ALA A 239 1.89 -4.88 -19.05
CA ALA A 239 1.11 -3.91 -18.32
C ALA A 239 -0.22 -3.68 -19.03
N CYS A 240 -1.28 -3.63 -18.24
CA CYS A 240 -2.61 -3.34 -18.70
C CYS A 240 -3.39 -2.64 -17.60
N TYR A 241 -4.57 -2.18 -17.96
CA TYR A 241 -5.58 -1.88 -16.95
C TYR A 241 -6.92 -2.45 -17.38
N TRP A 242 -7.81 -2.64 -16.42
CA TRP A 242 -9.18 -3.06 -16.68
C TRP A 242 -10.13 -1.91 -16.34
N LYS A 243 -10.91 -1.45 -17.32
CA LYS A 243 -12.05 -0.55 -17.08
C LYS A 243 -13.31 -1.38 -16.94
N ASN A 244 -13.91 -1.42 -15.75
CA ASN A 244 -15.09 -2.23 -15.46
C ASN A 244 -14.93 -3.70 -15.89
N GLY A 245 -13.75 -4.28 -15.62
CA GLY A 245 -13.39 -5.64 -16.03
C GLY A 245 -12.97 -5.82 -17.51
N ASN A 246 -13.02 -4.77 -18.34
CA ASN A 246 -12.59 -4.83 -19.73
C ASN A 246 -11.12 -4.41 -19.86
N LYS A 247 -10.27 -5.33 -20.31
CA LYS A 247 -8.83 -5.11 -20.43
C LYS A 247 -8.45 -4.13 -21.54
N VAL A 248 -7.52 -3.24 -21.23
CA VAL A 248 -6.82 -2.34 -22.17
C VAL A 248 -5.32 -2.56 -22.00
N ASN A 249 -4.64 -2.95 -23.08
CA ASN A 249 -3.20 -3.15 -23.05
C ASN A 249 -2.46 -1.81 -23.10
N LEU A 250 -1.34 -1.73 -22.37
CA LEU A 250 -0.44 -0.59 -22.40
C LEU A 250 0.79 -0.90 -23.28
N PRO A 251 1.36 0.11 -23.97
CA PRO A 251 2.59 -0.08 -24.74
C PRO A 251 3.80 -0.26 -23.82
N ARG A 252 4.81 -0.98 -24.30
CA ARG A 252 6.11 -1.20 -23.64
C ARG A 252 7.25 -1.15 -24.65
N SER A 253 8.49 -0.95 -24.18
CA SER A 253 9.68 -0.91 -25.05
C SER A 253 10.52 -2.18 -25.02
N GLY A 254 10.51 -2.93 -23.91
CA GLY A 254 11.24 -4.19 -23.79
C GLY A 254 10.34 -5.42 -23.81
N TYR A 255 10.68 -6.45 -23.03
CA TYR A 255 10.04 -7.77 -23.05
C TYR A 255 8.89 -7.94 -22.06
N GLY A 256 8.87 -7.13 -21.01
CA GLY A 256 7.84 -7.14 -19.98
C GLY A 256 7.52 -5.73 -19.52
N ALA A 257 6.35 -5.55 -18.93
CA ALA A 257 6.00 -4.32 -18.23
C ALA A 257 4.93 -4.61 -17.19
N THR A 258 4.95 -3.85 -16.11
CA THR A 258 4.02 -3.95 -14.99
C THR A 258 3.48 -2.58 -14.68
N ALA A 259 2.17 -2.44 -14.45
CA ALA A 259 1.55 -1.22 -13.92
C ALA A 259 1.11 -1.49 -12.48
N PHE A 260 1.79 -0.86 -11.53
CA PHE A 260 1.52 -1.00 -10.10
C PHE A 260 0.40 -0.04 -9.68
N GLY A 261 0.61 1.27 -9.78
CA GLY A 261 -0.37 2.30 -9.38
C GLY A 261 -1.18 2.89 -10.53
N ILE A 262 -2.39 3.36 -10.22
CA ILE A 262 -3.30 4.05 -11.12
C ILE A 262 -3.98 5.25 -10.45
N PHE A 263 -4.00 6.37 -11.16
CA PHE A 263 -4.67 7.59 -10.72
C PHE A 263 -5.51 8.20 -11.84
N LEU A 264 -6.65 8.79 -11.47
CA LEU A 264 -7.59 9.42 -12.39
C LEU A 264 -7.67 10.92 -12.07
N ASP A 265 -7.39 11.77 -13.06
CA ASP A 265 -7.61 13.22 -12.95
C ASP A 265 -8.43 13.71 -14.14
N GLY A 266 -9.63 14.20 -13.86
CA GLY A 266 -10.59 14.56 -14.91
C GLY A 266 -10.86 13.39 -15.86
N ASN A 267 -10.44 13.49 -17.12
CA ASN A 267 -10.60 12.43 -18.12
C ASN A 267 -9.32 11.62 -18.35
N ASP A 268 -8.22 12.00 -17.71
CA ASP A 268 -6.92 11.40 -17.92
C ASP A 268 -6.70 10.23 -16.96
N ILE A 269 -6.11 9.16 -17.50
CA ILE A 269 -5.71 7.97 -16.76
C ILE A 269 -4.19 7.96 -16.68
N TYR A 270 -3.68 7.96 -15.46
CA TYR A 270 -2.26 7.91 -15.15
C TYR A 270 -1.93 6.56 -14.53
N LEU A 271 -0.87 5.92 -14.98
CA LEU A 271 -0.34 4.71 -14.36
C LEU A 271 1.16 4.84 -14.13
N ALA A 272 1.67 4.14 -13.12
CA ALA A 272 3.09 4.01 -12.82
C ALA A 272 3.49 2.55 -12.69
N GLY A 273 4.75 2.26 -12.98
CA GLY A 273 5.30 0.93 -12.87
C GLY A 273 6.67 0.87 -13.53
N TYR A 274 6.96 -0.22 -14.23
CA TYR A 274 8.20 -0.38 -14.97
C TYR A 274 8.00 -1.08 -16.32
N THR A 275 8.97 -0.91 -17.21
CA THR A 275 9.20 -1.76 -18.39
C THR A 275 10.56 -2.42 -18.26
N THR A 276 10.69 -3.66 -18.69
CA THR A 276 12.01 -4.30 -18.77
C THR A 276 12.81 -3.65 -19.89
N GLY A 277 14.14 -3.57 -19.73
CA GLY A 277 15.06 -3.12 -20.78
C GLY A 277 15.28 -4.16 -21.89
N ASN A 278 15.96 -3.76 -22.96
CA ASN A 278 16.20 -4.56 -24.17
C ASN A 278 17.04 -5.85 -23.95
N LEU A 279 17.65 -6.03 -22.78
CA LEU A 279 18.49 -7.19 -22.45
C LEU A 279 17.95 -8.00 -21.25
N PHE A 280 16.71 -7.76 -20.78
CA PHE A 280 16.17 -8.30 -19.52
C PHE A 280 17.01 -7.98 -18.27
N THR A 281 17.98 -7.09 -18.39
CA THR A 281 18.95 -6.85 -17.32
C THR A 281 18.43 -5.89 -16.26
N PHE A 282 17.55 -4.95 -16.63
CA PHE A 282 17.13 -3.86 -15.75
C PHE A 282 15.65 -3.52 -15.96
N ASP A 283 14.97 -3.24 -14.86
CA ASP A 283 13.65 -2.63 -14.88
C ASP A 283 13.77 -1.11 -14.87
N ILE A 284 13.09 -0.48 -15.81
CA ILE A 284 13.10 0.95 -16.05
C ILE A 284 11.75 1.50 -15.61
N GLY A 285 11.74 2.30 -14.54
CA GLY A 285 10.56 2.99 -14.07
C GLY A 285 9.90 3.77 -15.19
N CYS A 286 8.59 3.60 -15.38
CA CYS A 286 7.86 4.24 -16.45
C CYS A 286 6.45 4.62 -16.03
N LYS A 287 5.83 5.47 -16.84
CA LYS A 287 4.49 5.98 -16.63
C LYS A 287 3.69 5.86 -17.90
N TRP A 288 2.38 5.65 -17.75
CA TRP A 288 1.44 5.72 -18.85
C TRP A 288 0.46 6.86 -18.63
N THR A 289 0.20 7.64 -19.68
CA THR A 289 -0.86 8.65 -19.67
C THR A 289 -1.76 8.42 -20.88
N ASN A 290 -3.01 8.04 -20.62
CA ASN A 290 -3.99 7.71 -21.66
C ASN A 290 -3.46 6.69 -22.68
N GLY A 291 -2.70 5.71 -22.20
CA GLY A 291 -2.08 4.67 -23.03
C GLY A 291 -0.79 5.09 -23.74
N ASN A 292 -0.24 6.29 -23.50
CA ASN A 292 1.08 6.70 -24.01
C ASN A 292 2.16 6.42 -22.97
N LEU A 293 3.22 5.71 -23.36
CA LEU A 293 4.36 5.36 -22.49
C LEU A 293 5.34 6.53 -22.39
N HIS A 294 5.78 6.80 -21.16
CA HIS A 294 6.84 7.74 -20.81
C HIS A 294 7.83 7.06 -19.86
N GLU A 295 9.02 6.73 -20.36
CA GLU A 295 10.08 6.12 -19.55
C GLU A 295 10.88 7.17 -18.76
N LEU A 296 11.24 6.83 -17.53
CA LEU A 296 12.09 7.66 -16.71
C LEU A 296 13.57 7.35 -17.03
N SER A 297 14.20 8.27 -17.76
CA SER A 297 15.65 8.39 -18.02
C SER A 297 16.37 7.23 -18.74
N SER A 298 16.62 7.40 -20.04
CA SER A 298 17.32 6.44 -20.92
C SER A 298 18.86 6.44 -20.82
N SER A 299 19.48 7.35 -20.07
CA SER A 299 20.95 7.38 -19.90
C SER A 299 21.44 6.66 -18.63
N VAL A 300 20.53 6.41 -17.68
CA VAL A 300 20.77 5.61 -16.46
C VAL A 300 19.98 4.31 -16.45
N SER A 301 19.06 4.10 -17.41
CA SER A 301 18.32 2.85 -17.61
C SER A 301 19.22 1.61 -17.78
N ASP A 302 20.48 1.82 -18.18
CA ASP A 302 21.46 0.74 -18.37
C ASP A 302 22.36 0.52 -17.14
N THR A 303 22.19 1.33 -16.09
CA THR A 303 23.04 1.30 -14.89
C THR A 303 22.26 1.31 -13.58
N GLN A 304 20.95 1.57 -13.61
CA GLN A 304 20.09 1.62 -12.44
C GLN A 304 18.81 0.82 -12.67
N GLN A 305 18.38 0.11 -11.62
CA GLN A 305 17.06 -0.49 -11.55
C GLN A 305 16.11 0.49 -10.86
N THR A 306 14.89 0.61 -11.34
CA THR A 306 13.88 1.52 -10.79
C THR A 306 12.49 0.92 -10.94
N TRP A 307 11.75 0.85 -9.82
CA TRP A 307 10.31 0.57 -9.83
C TRP A 307 9.55 1.78 -9.30
N LEU A 308 8.36 2.02 -9.86
CA LEU A 308 7.45 3.06 -9.39
C LEU A 308 6.17 2.37 -8.91
N TYR A 309 5.95 2.36 -7.60
CA TYR A 309 4.83 1.63 -7.01
C TYR A 309 3.50 2.38 -7.14
N ASP A 310 3.53 3.70 -7.00
CA ASP A 310 2.31 4.49 -6.91
C ASP A 310 2.43 5.85 -7.62
N ILE A 311 1.28 6.45 -7.93
CA ILE A 311 1.13 7.70 -8.66
C ILE A 311 -0.02 8.54 -8.11
N ALA A 312 0.23 9.83 -7.93
CA ALA A 312 -0.81 10.83 -7.65
C ALA A 312 -0.60 12.09 -8.50
N VAL A 313 -1.70 12.75 -8.84
CA VAL A 313 -1.67 13.96 -9.69
C VAL A 313 -2.49 15.07 -9.05
N ALA A 314 -1.88 16.26 -8.95
CA ALA A 314 -2.59 17.49 -8.56
C ALA A 314 -1.96 18.70 -9.25
N ASN A 315 -2.80 19.67 -9.64
CA ASN A 315 -2.36 20.91 -10.30
C ASN A 315 -1.41 20.65 -11.49
N ASP A 316 -1.74 19.65 -12.32
CA ASP A 316 -0.93 19.15 -13.45
C ASP A 316 0.46 18.57 -13.07
N VAL A 317 0.80 18.48 -11.79
CA VAL A 317 2.04 17.87 -11.30
C VAL A 317 1.79 16.40 -11.02
N LYS A 318 2.56 15.53 -11.69
CA LYS A 318 2.55 14.08 -11.47
C LYS A 318 3.65 13.73 -10.48
N ILE A 319 3.29 13.09 -9.38
CA ILE A 319 4.20 12.50 -8.41
C ILE A 319 4.09 11.00 -8.54
N THR A 320 5.22 10.34 -8.79
CA THR A 320 5.33 8.87 -8.68
C THR A 320 6.37 8.53 -7.65
N VAL A 321 6.12 7.49 -6.86
CA VAL A 321 7.02 7.07 -5.79
C VAL A 321 7.52 5.66 -6.03
N GLY A 322 8.67 5.34 -5.46
CA GLY A 322 9.29 4.03 -5.60
C GLY A 322 10.71 4.05 -5.10
N PHE A 323 11.55 3.23 -5.71
CA PHE A 323 12.96 3.14 -5.37
C PHE A 323 13.84 3.12 -6.61
N TYR A 324 15.12 3.38 -6.39
CA TYR A 324 16.16 2.96 -7.33
C TYR A 324 17.38 2.41 -6.59
N TYR A 325 18.15 1.59 -7.29
CA TYR A 325 19.52 1.27 -6.90
C TYR A 325 20.42 1.20 -8.12
N THR A 326 21.72 1.39 -7.90
CA THR A 326 22.71 1.27 -8.97
C THR A 326 23.16 -0.17 -9.09
N VAL A 327 23.13 -0.72 -10.30
CA VAL A 327 23.64 -2.08 -10.53
C VAL A 327 25.15 -2.05 -10.58
N ILE A 328 25.77 -2.80 -9.67
CA ILE A 328 27.21 -2.92 -9.56
C ILE A 328 27.62 -4.21 -10.28
N ILE A 329 28.41 -4.08 -11.35
CA ILE A 329 28.84 -5.21 -12.17
C ILE A 329 30.24 -5.73 -11.82
N ASP A 330 31.04 -4.96 -11.08
CA ASP A 330 32.33 -5.42 -10.58
C ASP A 330 32.12 -6.26 -9.33
N TYR A 331 32.34 -7.56 -9.45
CA TYR A 331 32.25 -8.52 -8.35
C TYR A 331 33.21 -8.23 -7.18
N ASN A 332 34.27 -7.45 -7.42
CA ASN A 332 35.21 -7.07 -6.37
C ASN A 332 34.78 -5.81 -5.61
N ASP A 333 33.75 -5.12 -6.07
CA ASP A 333 33.19 -3.98 -5.35
C ASP A 333 32.51 -4.47 -4.06
N PRO A 334 32.83 -3.91 -2.89
CA PRO A 334 32.24 -4.33 -1.62
C PRO A 334 30.72 -4.17 -1.55
N LEU A 335 30.14 -3.32 -2.41
CA LEU A 335 28.70 -3.10 -2.50
C LEU A 335 28.01 -4.01 -3.54
N TYR A 336 28.75 -4.88 -4.24
CA TYR A 336 28.17 -5.78 -5.27
C TYR A 336 26.93 -6.54 -4.79
N TYR A 337 26.97 -7.06 -3.55
CA TYR A 337 25.85 -7.78 -2.93
C TYR A 337 24.93 -6.92 -2.07
N ASN A 338 25.31 -5.67 -1.81
CA ASN A 338 24.65 -4.77 -0.85
C ASN A 338 24.52 -3.36 -1.42
N SER A 339 24.10 -3.27 -2.70
CA SER A 339 23.94 -1.98 -3.36
C SER A 339 22.89 -1.16 -2.61
N PRO A 340 23.17 0.10 -2.24
CA PRO A 340 22.21 0.93 -1.53
C PRO A 340 20.93 1.13 -2.35
N ILE A 341 19.78 1.02 -1.68
CA ILE A 341 18.45 1.19 -2.26
C ILE A 341 17.87 2.49 -1.72
N PHE A 342 17.50 3.40 -2.62
CA PHE A 342 17.11 4.76 -2.27
C PHE A 342 15.60 4.95 -2.46
N PRO A 343 14.87 5.39 -1.42
CA PRO A 343 13.49 5.83 -1.56
C PRO A 343 13.48 7.16 -2.32
N CYS A 344 12.62 7.26 -3.32
CA CYS A 344 12.56 8.45 -4.17
C CYS A 344 11.16 8.73 -4.68
N TYR A 345 10.97 9.96 -5.12
CA TYR A 345 9.82 10.34 -5.93
C TYR A 345 10.26 11.03 -7.21
N TYR A 346 9.41 10.99 -8.22
CA TYR A 346 9.61 11.71 -9.46
C TYR A 346 8.55 12.78 -9.61
N ARG A 347 9.00 14.04 -9.67
CA ARG A 347 8.15 15.19 -9.95
C ARG A 347 8.22 15.51 -11.43
N ASN A 348 7.13 15.27 -12.16
CA ASN A 348 7.08 15.45 -13.62
C ASN A 348 8.23 14.73 -14.36
N GLY A 349 8.68 13.59 -13.83
CA GLY A 349 9.75 12.77 -14.41
C GLY A 349 11.17 13.14 -13.98
N GLN A 350 11.35 14.13 -13.11
CA GLN A 350 12.64 14.40 -12.46
C GLN A 350 12.68 13.71 -11.10
N ARG A 351 13.70 12.86 -10.89
CA ARG A 351 13.92 12.16 -9.61
C ARG A 351 14.34 13.15 -8.52
N VAL A 352 13.79 12.94 -7.33
CA VAL A 352 14.22 13.55 -6.08
C VAL A 352 14.32 12.42 -5.05
N ASN A 353 15.45 12.36 -4.36
CA ASN A 353 15.66 11.40 -3.29
C ASN A 353 14.95 11.90 -2.03
N LEU A 354 14.31 10.98 -1.31
CA LEU A 354 13.73 11.28 0.00
C LEU A 354 14.80 11.21 1.10
N GLU A 355 15.85 10.43 0.86
CA GLU A 355 16.95 10.20 1.77
C GLU A 355 18.28 10.23 1.00
N ASP A 356 19.30 10.85 1.59
CA ASP A 356 20.60 11.12 0.96
C ASP A 356 21.79 10.48 1.70
N ALA A 357 21.53 9.49 2.55
CA ALA A 357 22.60 8.76 3.24
C ALA A 357 23.51 8.03 2.23
N GLU A 358 24.83 8.01 2.50
CA GLU A 358 25.82 7.33 1.63
C GLU A 358 25.53 5.83 1.47
N TRP A 359 25.00 5.21 2.53
CA TRP A 359 24.47 3.85 2.52
C TRP A 359 23.08 3.86 3.15
N GLN A 360 22.14 3.21 2.47
CA GLN A 360 20.81 2.95 2.99
C GLN A 360 20.12 1.80 2.27
N VAL A 361 19.07 1.30 2.90
CA VAL A 361 18.03 0.48 2.29
C VAL A 361 16.70 1.15 2.60
N GLY A 362 15.99 1.59 1.58
CA GLY A 362 14.67 2.20 1.76
C GLY A 362 13.90 2.28 0.46
N GLU A 363 12.58 2.29 0.60
CA GLU A 363 11.63 2.36 -0.52
C GLU A 363 10.51 3.34 -0.16
N ALA A 364 9.96 4.01 -1.18
CA ALA A 364 8.75 4.82 -1.06
C ALA A 364 7.59 4.08 -1.73
N THR A 365 6.56 3.75 -0.97
CA THR A 365 5.61 2.68 -1.33
C THR A 365 4.24 3.19 -1.77
N GLY A 366 3.76 4.30 -1.20
CA GLY A 366 2.48 4.92 -1.56
C GLY A 366 2.55 6.44 -1.54
N VAL A 367 1.63 7.11 -2.25
CA VAL A 367 1.54 8.57 -2.31
C VAL A 367 0.10 9.07 -2.23
N PHE A 368 -0.12 10.08 -1.38
CA PHE A 368 -1.39 10.79 -1.28
C PHE A 368 -1.17 12.30 -1.43
N ILE A 369 -2.10 12.99 -2.09
CA ILE A 369 -2.09 14.45 -2.24
C ILE A 369 -3.41 15.03 -1.75
N GLU A 370 -3.34 15.89 -0.73
CA GLU A 370 -4.50 16.61 -0.15
C GLU A 370 -4.81 17.91 -0.91
#